data_AF-A0A8I0GWX7-F1
#
_entry.id   AF-A0A8I0GWX7-F1
#
_cell.length_a   1.000
_cell.length_b   1.000
_cell.length_c   1.000
_cell.angle_alpha   90.00
_cell.angle_beta   90.00
_cell.angle_gamma   90.00
#
_symmetry.space_group_name_H-M   'P 1'
#
loop_
_entity.id
_entity.type
_entity.pdbx_description
1 polymer ?
#
loop_
_entity_poly.entity_id
_entity_poly.type
_entity_poly.pdbx_seq_one_letter_code
_entity_poly.pdbx_strand_id
1 'polypeptide(L)' 'MAFTKEQVTQLEGAISAGVLSVRYADRTVTYHSLAEMRKLLKQMRDELGHASGVRRRPRIVRLYQSGTGNV' A
#
# COMPACT_ATOMS: atom_id res chain seq x y z
N MET A 1 -10.53 2.35 2.82
CA MET A 1 -10.44 3.83 2.85
C MET A 1 -9.14 4.19 2.15
N ALA A 2 -9.17 5.05 1.12
CA ALA A 2 -7.95 5.37 0.37
C ALA A 2 -7.15 6.45 1.11
N PHE A 3 -5.97 6.10 1.60
CA PHE A 3 -5.02 7.08 2.15
C PHE A 3 -4.53 8.02 1.05
N THR A 4 -4.41 9.33 1.35
CA THR A 4 -3.94 10.32 0.37
C THR A 4 -2.42 10.50 0.47
N LYS A 5 -1.78 10.88 -0.64
CA LYS A 5 -0.34 11.16 -0.67
C LYS A 5 0.06 12.25 0.33
N GLU A 6 -0.79 13.25 0.51
CA GLU A 6 -0.56 14.34 1.46
C GLU A 6 -0.46 13.84 2.91
N GLN A 7 -1.31 12.88 3.30
CA GLN A 7 -1.25 12.28 4.64
C GLN A 7 0.07 11.54 4.88
N VAL A 8 0.62 10.90 3.84
CA VAL A 8 1.93 10.23 3.90
C VAL A 8 3.04 11.25 4.10
N THR A 9 3.05 12.35 3.35
CA THR A 9 4.06 13.41 3.49
C THR A 9 4.01 14.07 4.87
N GLN A 10 2.81 14.35 5.39
CA GLN A 10 2.67 14.91 6.74
C GLN A 10 3.18 13.96 7.82
N LEU A 11 2.89 12.66 7.69
CA LEU A 11 3.39 11.65 8.60
C LEU A 11 4.92 11.50 8.52
N GLU A 12 5.50 11.55 7.33
CA GLU A 12 6.96 11.50 7.11
C GLU A 12 7.68 12.71 7.73
N GLY A 13 7.11 13.91 7.57
CA GLY A 13 7.61 15.12 8.21
C GLY A 13 7.58 15.03 9.74
N ALA A 14 6.50 14.51 10.31
CA ALA A 14 6.39 14.32 11.75
C ALA A 14 7.39 13.30 12.31
N ILE A 15 7.59 12.18 11.62
CA ILE A 15 8.63 11.19 11.97
C ILE A 15 10.02 11.82 11.92
N SER A 16 10.28 12.64 10.91
CA SER A 16 11.58 13.33 10.74
C SER A 16 11.82 14.38 11.82
N ALA A 17 10.77 15.08 12.25
CA ALA A 17 10.82 16.03 13.36
C ALA A 17 10.87 15.37 14.74
N GLY A 18 10.61 14.05 14.84
CA GLY A 18 10.58 13.32 16.10
C GLY A 18 9.35 13.61 16.96
N VAL A 19 8.26 14.11 16.37
CA VAL A 19 7.01 14.41 17.08
C VAL A 19 6.00 13.28 16.93
N LEU A 20 5.21 13.06 17.98
CA LEU A 20 4.18 12.02 18.02
C LEU A 20 2.78 12.52 17.64
N SER A 21 2.61 13.83 17.49
CA SER A 21 1.34 14.44 17.12
C SER A 21 1.37 14.94 15.69
N VAL A 22 0.41 14.51 14.88
CA VAL A 22 0.27 14.89 13.47
C VAL A 22 -1.09 15.55 13.27
N ARG A 23 -1.09 16.73 12.67
CA ARG A 23 -2.32 17.45 12.32
C ARG A 23 -2.71 17.12 10.87
N TYR A 24 -3.86 16.50 10.71
CA TYR A 24 -4.55 16.37 9.44
C TYR A 24 -5.60 17.49 9.30
N ALA A 25 -6.21 17.63 8.12
CA ALA A 25 -7.12 18.72 7.78
C ALA A 25 -8.17 18.99 8.88
N ASP A 26 -8.90 17.95 9.30
CA ASP A 26 -9.98 18.08 10.28
C ASP A 26 -9.62 17.59 11.69
N ARG A 27 -8.47 16.93 11.87
CA ARG A 27 -8.16 16.24 13.13
C ARG A 27 -6.69 16.20 13.46
N THR A 28 -6.39 16.25 14.75
CA THR A 28 -5.06 15.97 15.27
C THR A 28 -5.04 14.55 15.81
N VAL A 29 -4.05 13.77 15.37
CA VAL A 29 -3.84 12.38 15.82
C VAL A 29 -2.53 12.32 16.56
N THR A 30 -2.58 11.84 17.81
CA THR A 30 -1.40 11.58 18.62
C THR A 30 -1.12 10.08 18.62
N TYR A 31 0.08 9.71 18.21
CA TYR A 31 0.55 8.34 18.17
C TYR A 31 1.30 7.97 19.45
N HIS A 32 1.34 6.68 19.77
CA HIS A 32 2.03 6.20 20.97
C HIS A 32 3.56 6.13 20.79
N SER A 33 4.05 5.88 19.57
CA SER A 33 5.48 5.75 19.30
C SER A 33 5.83 6.02 17.83
N LEU A 34 7.10 6.36 17.60
CA LEU A 34 7.66 6.49 16.25
C LEU A 34 7.66 5.15 15.48
N ALA A 35 7.74 4.01 16.18
CA ALA A 35 7.70 2.70 15.57
C ALA A 35 6.33 2.44 14.91
N GLU A 36 5.25 2.76 15.62
CA GLU A 36 3.89 2.66 15.08
C GLU A 36 3.67 3.60 13.90
N MET A 37 4.21 4.83 13.95
CA MET A 37 4.15 5.76 12.83
C MET A 37 4.85 5.21 11.58
N ARG A 38 6.02 4.58 11.72
CA ARG A 38 6.74 3.94 10.61
C ARG A 38 5.97 2.74 10.03
N LYS A 39 5.32 1.95 10.89
CA LYS A 39 4.48 0.82 10.49
C LYS A 39 3.26 1.31 9.69
N LEU A 40 2.59 2.36 10.17
CA LEU A 40 1.48 2.99 9.46
C LEU A 40 1.90 3.56 8.10
N LEU A 41 3.04 4.25 8.03
CA LEU A 41 3.59 4.77 6.77
C LEU A 41 3.81 3.67 5.73
N LYS A 42 4.34 2.51 6.17
CA LYS A 42 4.51 1.34 5.30
C LYS A 42 3.16 0.82 4.77
N GLN A 43 2.17 0.70 5.65
CA GLN A 43 0.83 0.25 5.27
C GLN A 43 0.14 1.22 4.29
N MET A 44 0.25 2.52 4.53
CA MET A 44 -0.29 3.54 3.61
C MET A 44 0.34 3.46 2.22
N ARG A 45 1.67 3.29 2.13
CA ARG A 45 2.39 3.14 0.84
C ARG A 45 1.98 1.86 0.13
N ASP A 46 1.81 0.78 0.90
CA ASP A 46 1.36 -0.50 0.37
C ASP A 46 -0.04 -0.39 -0.23
N GLU A 47 -0.99 0.25 0.46
CA GLU A 47 -2.34 0.47 -0.06
C GLU A 47 -2.36 1.37 -1.30
N LEU A 48 -1.53 2.43 -1.34
CA LEU A 48 -1.35 3.29 -2.52
C LEU A 48 -0.76 2.51 -3.72
N GLY A 49 0.19 1.61 -3.46
CA GLY A 49 0.79 0.75 -4.48
C GLY A 49 -0.17 -0.33 -5.00
N HIS A 50 -0.90 -0.98 -4.09
CA HIS A 50 -1.89 -2.02 -4.41
C HIS A 50 -3.10 -1.46 -5.16
N ALA A 51 -3.54 -0.23 -4.86
CA ALA A 51 -4.56 0.46 -5.64
C ALA A 51 -4.17 0.62 -7.12
N SER A 52 -2.87 0.65 -7.41
CA SER A 52 -2.34 0.75 -8.78
C SER A 52 -2.03 -0.61 -9.43
N GLY A 53 -2.05 -1.72 -8.67
CA GLY A 53 -1.26 -2.91 -8.98
C GLY A 53 -1.98 -4.23 -9.20
N VAL A 54 -3.32 -4.31 -9.16
CA VAL A 54 -4.03 -5.60 -9.32
C VAL A 54 -4.84 -5.63 -10.62
N ARG A 55 -4.16 -5.48 -11.77
CA ARG A 55 -4.60 -6.17 -12.99
C ARG A 55 -3.79 -7.45 -13.10
N ARG A 56 -4.20 -8.47 -12.35
CA ARG A 56 -3.71 -9.85 -12.54
C ARG A 56 -3.98 -10.23 -13.99
N ARG A 57 -2.95 -10.14 -14.84
CA ARG A 57 -3.03 -10.60 -16.23
C ARG A 57 -3.43 -12.07 -16.21
N PRO A 58 -4.54 -12.48 -16.87
CA PRO A 58 -4.85 -13.89 -16.97
C PRO A 58 -3.71 -14.56 -17.76
N ARG A 59 -3.02 -15.52 -17.13
CA ARG A 59 -2.16 -16.46 -17.86
C ARG A 59 -3.10 -17.33 -18.68
N ILE A 60 -3.24 -17.01 -19.97
CA ILE A 60 -3.83 -17.93 -20.93
C ILE A 60 -2.86 -19.11 -21.02
N VAL A 61 -3.13 -20.17 -20.26
CA VAL A 61 -2.44 -21.44 -20.40
C VAL A 61 -3.08 -22.14 -21.60
N ARG A 62 -2.40 -22.06 -22.75
CA ARG A 62 -2.81 -22.79 -23.96
C ARG A 62 -2.46 -24.25 -23.73
N LEU A 63 -3.42 -25.02 -23.25
CA LEU A 63 -3.30 -26.46 -23.09
C LEU A 63 -3.31 -27.09 -24.50
N TYR A 64 -2.16 -27.54 -24.98
CA TYR A 64 -2.09 -28.38 -26.18
C TYR A 64 -2.50 -29.79 -25.77
N GLN A 65 -3.68 -30.22 -26.22
CA GLN A 65 -4.08 -31.62 -26.19
C GLN A 65 -3.38 -32.32 -27.37
N SER A 66 -2.19 -32.87 -27.12
CA SER A 66 -1.58 -33.83 -28.05
C SER A 66 -2.31 -35.17 -27.91
N GLY A 67 -3.45 -35.27 -28.59
CA GLY A 67 -4.09 -36.54 -28.89
C GLY A 67 -3.32 -37.24 -29.99
N THR A 68 -2.34 -38.06 -29.61
CA THR A 68 -1.80 -39.11 -30.47
C THR A 68 -2.91 -40.16 -30.64
N GLY A 69 -3.75 -39.97 -31.66
CA GLY A 69 -4.60 -41.04 -32.19
C GLY A 69 -3.82 -41.80 -33.24
N ASN A 70 -3.44 -43.03 -32.92
CA ASN A 70 -2.78 -43.97 -33.81
C ASN A 70 -3.63 -44.29 -35.06
N VAL A 71 -2.90 -44.61 -36.13
CA VAL A 71 -3.28 -45.26 -37.40
C VAL A 71 -4.46 -46.24 -37.35
#